data_AF-A0A831M4N2-F1
#
_entry.id   AF-A0A831M4N2-F1
#
_cell.length_a   1.000
_cell.length_b   1.000
_cell.length_c   1.000
_cell.angle_alpha   90.00
_cell.angle_beta   90.00
_cell.angle_gamma   90.00
#
_symmetry.space_group_name_H-M   'P 1'
#
loop_
_entity.id
_entity.type
_entity.pdbx_description
1 polymer ?
#
loop_
_entity_poly.entity_id
_entity_poly.type
_entity_poly.pdbx_seq_one_letter_code
_entity_poly.pdbx_strand_id
1 'polypeptide(L)'
;MTSLAAHGPVITSIDVGPGRRLGGRDFVINSPTRTECALSGKGDFVVYSAIPREAETPGISRIYLRRLGRLEADPVAGTDGAVMPFLSPDDEWIGFWADGALKKVPVEGGLPVTLCEMTWPFGFSWGDDGRIVFSPNREAGLFAISADGGEPVALTEPDRDKSEYSHRLPHVLPGSKRVLFTITRHAWDPKPRLAVLDLETGRWRELLEDGADARLAGTGHLAFLRRGTLMTVPFDLERLELAGSPVPAVANVSQAMHSTNSRYETGAGQFSVSPSGSLVYAEGGIEQDRRVSLVWLDLGGGVEPLTSSPAPFFAARISPSGRRIAYALLGMEFEVWIRDLDRGTDTKLTSGGMAEFPQWTPDGTRLVFDWVEAGVPNLFSQPVDGSAPMERLTTSENPQYPSSFTPDGGTLAFVEETEENDRDIYFLDMRDLSVRPFLDSRLFEAYPEFSPDGKWLAYVTDESGRREVYVRPFPEGRGRWQISHQGGSMPVWAPDGRRLFYTYGREDDTHVHDVWAVDIETRGGFAASKPRRLTRLAGLRTGTPARTWDVSRDGRKLLCPRRVDLAAFDSRPITSLVLVQSWFEEVRRLAPATK
;
A
#
# COMPACT_ATOMS: atom_id res chain seq x y z
N MET A 1 28.41 -37.86 -34.33
CA MET A 1 27.55 -36.77 -33.83
C MET A 1 26.94 -37.22 -32.52
N THR A 2 27.67 -36.97 -31.44
CA THR A 2 27.27 -37.31 -30.08
C THR A 2 26.17 -36.34 -29.68
N SER A 3 24.98 -36.87 -29.40
CA SER A 3 23.88 -36.15 -28.76
C SER A 3 24.40 -35.57 -27.44
N LEU A 4 24.55 -34.25 -27.37
CA LEU A 4 24.63 -33.55 -26.08
C LEU A 4 23.27 -33.77 -25.43
N ALA A 5 23.28 -34.51 -24.31
CA ALA A 5 22.13 -34.62 -23.44
C ALA A 5 21.69 -33.21 -23.05
N ALA A 6 20.41 -32.89 -23.23
CA ALA A 6 19.83 -31.66 -22.70
C ALA A 6 19.93 -31.73 -21.17
N HIS A 7 20.96 -31.07 -20.61
CA HIS A 7 21.06 -30.88 -19.18
C HIS A 7 19.96 -29.90 -18.78
N GLY A 8 19.13 -30.31 -17.80
CA GLY A 8 18.12 -29.41 -17.23
C GLY A 8 18.76 -28.17 -16.61
N PRO A 9 17.96 -27.13 -16.30
CA PRO A 9 18.49 -25.90 -15.73
C PRO A 9 19.22 -26.17 -14.42
N VAL A 10 20.37 -25.51 -14.23
CA VAL A 10 21.12 -25.57 -12.97
C VAL A 10 20.53 -24.54 -12.02
N ILE A 11 20.06 -24.99 -10.87
CA ILE A 11 19.44 -24.14 -9.84
C ILE A 11 20.40 -24.03 -8.66
N THR A 12 20.73 -22.81 -8.26
CA THR A 12 21.65 -22.51 -7.15
C THR A 12 21.03 -21.48 -6.22
N SER A 13 21.26 -21.62 -4.92
CA SER A 13 20.90 -20.60 -3.93
C SER A 13 22.08 -19.66 -3.70
N ILE A 14 21.80 -18.36 -3.70
CA ILE A 14 22.74 -17.29 -3.37
C ILE A 14 22.35 -16.75 -1.99
N ASP A 15 23.22 -16.92 -0.99
CA ASP A 15 23.03 -16.28 0.32
C ASP A 15 23.13 -14.75 0.16
N VAL A 16 22.21 -14.02 0.78
CA VAL A 16 22.22 -12.55 0.85
C VAL A 16 23.31 -12.06 1.82
N GLY A 17 23.89 -12.97 2.64
CA GLY A 17 25.11 -12.74 3.41
C GLY A 17 26.18 -12.02 2.59
N PRO A 18 26.77 -10.91 3.10
CA PRO A 18 26.81 -10.45 4.49
C PRO A 18 25.63 -9.56 4.94
N GLY A 19 24.59 -9.39 4.11
CA GLY A 19 23.31 -8.81 4.52
C GLY A 19 22.47 -9.76 5.40
N ARG A 20 21.63 -9.21 6.28
CA ARG A 20 20.67 -9.97 7.11
C ARG A 20 19.34 -10.21 6.43
N ARG A 21 18.95 -9.35 5.48
CA ARG A 21 17.74 -9.48 4.66
C ARG A 21 17.85 -8.62 3.40
N LEU A 22 17.22 -9.07 2.32
CA LEU A 22 17.05 -8.34 1.07
C LEU A 22 16.19 -7.08 1.30
N GLY A 23 16.52 -5.98 0.63
CA GLY A 23 15.80 -4.71 0.70
C GLY A 23 16.30 -3.72 1.76
N GLY A 24 15.62 -2.58 1.84
CA GLY A 24 16.01 -1.46 2.68
C GLY A 24 15.01 -1.01 3.75
N ARG A 25 15.20 0.23 4.19
CA ARG A 25 14.84 0.92 5.47
C ARG A 25 13.41 0.81 6.04
N ASP A 26 12.55 -0.06 5.52
CA ASP A 26 11.15 -0.15 5.94
C ASP A 26 10.95 -1.07 7.15
N PHE A 27 10.41 -0.49 8.22
CA PHE A 27 10.23 -1.11 9.55
C PHE A 27 8.95 -1.92 9.69
N VAL A 28 7.99 -1.74 8.77
CA VAL A 28 6.63 -2.25 8.95
C VAL A 28 6.45 -3.60 8.25
N ILE A 29 7.28 -3.90 7.24
CA ILE A 29 7.17 -5.08 6.39
C ILE A 29 8.57 -5.67 6.18
N ASN A 30 8.69 -6.98 6.38
CA ASN A 30 9.96 -7.68 6.25
C ASN A 30 10.27 -8.13 4.81
N SER A 31 9.26 -8.10 3.94
CA SER A 31 9.36 -8.38 2.51
C SER A 31 9.85 -7.14 1.74
N PRO A 32 10.66 -7.32 0.70
CA PRO A 32 10.98 -6.26 -0.25
C PRO A 32 9.74 -5.69 -0.92
N THR A 33 9.68 -4.36 -0.98
CA THR A 33 8.55 -3.60 -1.53
C THR A 33 8.90 -2.89 -2.83
N ARG A 34 10.17 -2.93 -3.26
CA ARG A 34 10.67 -2.47 -4.57
C ARG A 34 11.61 -3.51 -5.16
N THR A 35 12.02 -3.39 -6.42
CA THR A 35 12.93 -4.36 -7.06
C THR A 35 14.32 -4.32 -6.43
N GLU A 36 14.70 -5.31 -5.62
CA GLU A 36 15.96 -5.25 -4.83
C GLU A 36 17.13 -6.02 -5.43
N CYS A 37 17.00 -6.58 -6.63
CA CYS A 37 18.10 -7.29 -7.30
C CYS A 37 18.13 -7.04 -8.81
N ALA A 38 19.34 -7.02 -9.37
CA ALA A 38 19.59 -6.98 -10.81
C ALA A 38 20.70 -7.97 -11.18
N LEU A 39 20.51 -8.70 -12.27
CA LEU A 39 21.47 -9.66 -12.83
C LEU A 39 22.18 -9.02 -14.03
N SER A 40 23.48 -9.23 -14.14
CA SER A 40 24.28 -8.66 -15.24
C SER A 40 23.83 -9.18 -16.61
N GLY A 41 24.13 -8.40 -17.66
CA GLY A 41 23.86 -8.73 -19.05
C GLY A 41 24.43 -10.09 -19.48
N LYS A 42 25.59 -10.44 -18.94
CA LYS A 42 26.23 -11.76 -19.14
C LYS A 42 25.76 -12.82 -18.15
N GLY A 43 25.15 -12.42 -17.04
CA GLY A 43 24.72 -13.31 -15.97
C GLY A 43 25.89 -13.87 -15.16
N ASP A 44 26.97 -13.11 -15.01
CA ASP A 44 28.19 -13.45 -14.28
C ASP A 44 28.28 -12.80 -12.89
N PHE A 45 27.44 -11.81 -12.60
CA PHE A 45 27.25 -11.26 -11.26
C PHE A 45 25.82 -10.77 -11.02
N VAL A 46 25.44 -10.69 -9.75
CA VAL A 46 24.19 -10.09 -9.27
C VAL A 46 24.53 -8.92 -8.37
N VAL A 47 23.80 -7.82 -8.51
CA VAL A 47 23.75 -6.76 -7.49
C VAL A 47 22.43 -6.82 -6.75
N TYR A 48 22.46 -6.61 -5.44
CA TYR A 48 21.24 -6.56 -4.64
C TYR A 48 21.37 -5.59 -3.47
N SER A 49 20.25 -5.02 -3.02
CA SER A 49 20.23 -4.21 -1.81
C SER A 49 19.95 -5.09 -0.58
N ALA A 50 20.66 -4.85 0.52
CA ALA A 50 20.41 -5.55 1.77
C ALA A 50 20.80 -4.70 2.98
N ILE A 51 20.18 -4.98 4.13
CA ILE A 51 20.60 -4.42 5.42
C ILE A 51 21.80 -5.24 5.94
N PRO A 52 22.94 -4.64 6.32
CA PRO A 52 24.09 -5.37 6.87
C PRO A 52 23.74 -6.17 8.13
N ARG A 53 24.34 -7.36 8.31
CA ARG A 53 24.12 -8.20 9.50
C ARG A 53 24.48 -7.54 10.82
N GLU A 54 25.53 -6.74 10.82
CA GLU A 54 26.07 -6.09 12.01
C GLU A 54 25.39 -4.73 12.32
N ALA A 55 24.47 -4.28 11.46
CA ALA A 55 23.83 -2.98 11.66
C ALA A 55 22.93 -2.97 12.90
N GLU A 56 23.03 -1.90 13.70
CA GLU A 56 22.04 -1.57 14.73
C GLU A 56 20.64 -1.49 14.12
N THR A 57 19.60 -1.56 14.95
CA THR A 57 18.22 -1.40 14.47
C THR A 57 17.78 0.03 14.82
N PRO A 58 17.53 0.92 13.84
CA PRO A 58 17.41 0.70 12.39
C PRO A 58 18.71 0.46 11.62
N GLY A 59 18.71 -0.53 10.72
CA GLY A 59 19.85 -0.76 9.83
C GLY A 59 19.74 0.06 8.55
N ILE A 60 20.87 0.60 8.08
CA ILE A 60 20.98 1.32 6.81
C ILE A 60 21.30 0.29 5.71
N SER A 61 20.53 0.27 4.62
CA SER A 61 20.79 -0.64 3.49
C SER A 61 22.05 -0.26 2.72
N ARG A 62 22.62 -1.23 2.02
CA ARG A 62 23.72 -1.06 1.07
C ARG A 62 23.50 -1.95 -0.14
N ILE A 63 24.14 -1.61 -1.26
CA ILE A 63 24.20 -2.50 -2.41
C ILE A 63 25.39 -3.44 -2.24
N TYR A 64 25.16 -4.71 -2.55
CA TYR A 64 26.16 -5.77 -2.54
C TYR A 64 26.34 -6.31 -3.96
N LEU A 65 27.60 -6.56 -4.33
CA LEU A 65 28.00 -7.17 -5.59
C LEU A 65 28.40 -8.62 -5.33
N ARG A 66 27.69 -9.56 -5.96
CA ARG A 66 27.94 -10.99 -5.85
C ARG A 66 28.35 -11.57 -7.20
N ARG A 67 29.64 -11.80 -7.39
CA ARG A 67 30.18 -12.48 -8.59
C ARG A 67 29.96 -13.98 -8.52
N LEU A 68 29.39 -14.60 -9.55
CA LEU A 68 29.01 -16.02 -9.52
C LEU A 68 30.21 -16.98 -9.37
N GLY A 69 31.41 -16.55 -9.72
CA GLY A 69 32.66 -17.32 -9.49
C GLY A 69 33.23 -17.23 -8.07
N ARG A 70 32.63 -16.44 -7.17
CA ARG A 70 33.01 -16.34 -5.74
C ARG A 70 31.92 -16.96 -4.88
N LEU A 71 32.09 -17.08 -3.57
CA LEU A 71 31.02 -17.47 -2.62
C LEU A 71 30.41 -16.27 -1.87
N GLU A 72 31.21 -15.23 -1.65
CA GLU A 72 30.85 -14.06 -0.86
C GLU A 72 30.41 -12.91 -1.76
N ALA A 73 29.63 -11.98 -1.18
CA ALA A 73 29.27 -10.70 -1.77
C ALA A 73 30.04 -9.56 -1.11
N ASP A 74 30.50 -8.61 -1.93
CA ASP A 74 31.25 -7.44 -1.48
C ASP A 74 30.33 -6.21 -1.41
N PRO A 75 30.35 -5.39 -0.35
CA PRO A 75 29.60 -4.14 -0.33
C PRO A 75 30.15 -3.16 -1.38
N VAL A 76 29.27 -2.51 -2.12
CA VAL A 76 29.63 -1.50 -3.11
C VAL A 76 29.82 -0.15 -2.39
N ALA A 77 31.04 0.39 -2.43
CA ALA A 77 31.35 1.67 -1.79
C ALA A 77 30.50 2.82 -2.38
N GLY A 78 29.99 3.71 -1.52
CA GLY A 78 29.17 4.86 -1.92
C GLY A 78 27.66 4.57 -2.00
N THR A 79 27.19 3.44 -1.47
CA THR A 79 25.79 2.98 -1.57
C THR A 79 25.07 2.91 -0.21
N ASP A 80 25.53 3.64 0.80
CA ASP A 80 24.81 3.74 2.08
C ASP A 80 23.40 4.31 1.86
N GLY A 81 22.38 3.63 2.40
CA GLY A 81 20.97 3.97 2.23
C GLY A 81 20.38 3.58 0.88
N ALA A 82 21.17 2.98 -0.02
CA ALA A 82 20.71 2.63 -1.36
C ALA A 82 19.74 1.45 -1.37
N VAL A 83 18.75 1.55 -2.25
CA VAL A 83 17.79 0.50 -2.63
C VAL A 83 17.54 0.57 -4.13
N MET A 84 16.77 -0.39 -4.66
CA MET A 84 16.38 -0.41 -6.08
C MET A 84 17.54 -0.43 -7.07
N PRO A 85 18.55 -1.33 -6.91
CA PRO A 85 19.67 -1.38 -7.83
C PRO A 85 19.22 -1.80 -9.23
N PHE A 86 19.75 -1.13 -10.24
CA PHE A 86 19.61 -1.50 -11.66
C PHE A 86 20.94 -1.26 -12.38
N LEU A 87 21.21 -1.98 -13.45
CA LEU A 87 22.49 -1.93 -14.16
C LEU A 87 22.40 -1.11 -15.45
N SER A 88 23.50 -0.47 -15.83
CA SER A 88 23.70 0.01 -17.19
C SER A 88 23.82 -1.16 -18.17
N PRO A 89 23.50 -0.98 -19.46
CA PRO A 89 23.52 -2.07 -20.45
C PRO A 89 24.89 -2.72 -20.67
N ASP A 90 25.97 -2.01 -20.34
CA ASP A 90 27.37 -2.47 -20.40
C ASP A 90 27.85 -3.11 -19.09
N ASP A 91 26.99 -3.20 -18.06
CA ASP A 91 27.29 -3.70 -16.73
C ASP A 91 28.37 -2.90 -15.95
N GLU A 92 28.75 -1.69 -16.41
CA GLU A 92 29.80 -0.88 -15.78
C GLU A 92 29.29 0.04 -14.66
N TRP A 93 27.99 0.35 -14.64
CA TRP A 93 27.36 1.26 -13.68
C TRP A 93 26.18 0.62 -12.97
N ILE A 94 26.01 1.00 -11.71
CA ILE A 94 24.84 0.70 -10.89
C ILE A 94 24.07 2.01 -10.69
N GLY A 95 22.83 2.04 -11.16
CA GLY A 95 21.85 3.05 -10.76
C GLY A 95 21.08 2.60 -9.52
N PHE A 96 20.70 3.54 -8.66
CA PHE A 96 19.98 3.26 -7.41
C PHE A 96 19.26 4.49 -6.88
N TRP A 97 18.34 4.29 -5.93
CA TRP A 97 17.71 5.37 -5.19
C TRP A 97 18.24 5.44 -3.76
N ALA A 98 18.65 6.62 -3.32
CA ALA A 98 19.12 6.89 -1.96
C ALA A 98 18.92 8.37 -1.63
N ASP A 99 18.60 8.67 -0.37
CA ASP A 99 18.47 10.04 0.16
C ASP A 99 17.47 10.92 -0.63
N GLY A 100 16.41 10.34 -1.17
CA GLY A 100 15.44 11.10 -1.97
C GLY A 100 15.91 11.44 -3.38
N ALA A 101 16.94 10.77 -3.90
CA ALA A 101 17.45 11.04 -5.24
C ALA A 101 17.81 9.75 -6.01
N LEU A 102 17.68 9.82 -7.33
CA LEU A 102 18.27 8.85 -8.25
C LEU A 102 19.76 9.16 -8.40
N LYS A 103 20.59 8.14 -8.16
CA LYS A 103 22.04 8.22 -8.20
C LYS A 103 22.62 7.08 -9.05
N LYS A 104 23.87 7.24 -9.50
CA LYS A 104 24.65 6.18 -10.13
C LYS A 104 26.06 6.08 -9.54
N VAL A 105 26.66 4.90 -9.58
CA VAL A 105 28.04 4.64 -9.14
C VAL A 105 28.67 3.57 -10.05
N PRO A 106 30.01 3.56 -10.27
CA PRO A 106 30.65 2.43 -10.95
C PRO A 106 30.35 1.11 -10.22
N VAL A 107 30.29 0.00 -10.96
CA VAL A 107 29.96 -1.32 -10.40
C VAL A 107 30.92 -1.77 -9.29
N GLU A 108 32.19 -1.36 -9.38
CA GLU A 108 33.22 -1.62 -8.34
C GLU A 108 33.10 -0.69 -7.12
N GLY A 109 32.16 0.27 -7.14
CA GLY A 109 31.98 1.30 -6.12
C GLY A 109 32.77 2.58 -6.38
N GLY A 110 32.53 3.60 -5.55
CA GLY A 110 33.19 4.90 -5.66
C GLY A 110 32.35 6.05 -5.13
N LEU A 111 32.59 7.26 -5.64
CA LEU A 111 31.73 8.41 -5.36
C LEU A 111 30.48 8.37 -6.24
N PRO A 112 29.27 8.37 -5.65
CA PRO A 112 28.05 8.36 -6.43
C PRO A 112 27.79 9.72 -7.08
N VAL A 113 27.17 9.70 -8.25
CA VAL A 113 26.69 10.87 -8.99
C VAL A 113 25.19 10.97 -8.82
N THR A 114 24.71 12.11 -8.29
CA THR A 114 23.27 12.40 -8.23
C THR A 114 22.77 12.87 -9.60
N LEU A 115 21.67 12.28 -10.07
CA LEU A 115 21.06 12.59 -11.36
C LEU A 115 19.85 13.53 -11.18
N CYS A 116 18.91 13.18 -10.30
CA CYS A 116 17.75 14.03 -9.98
C CYS A 116 17.10 13.64 -8.64
N GLU A 117 16.40 14.60 -8.03
CA GLU A 117 15.62 14.39 -6.80
C GLU A 117 14.25 13.76 -7.10
N MET A 118 13.80 12.84 -6.24
CA MET A 118 12.49 12.19 -6.28
C MET A 118 12.13 11.53 -4.95
N THR A 119 10.86 11.63 -4.56
CA THR A 119 10.43 11.24 -3.21
C THR A 119 10.15 9.75 -3.07
N TRP A 120 9.48 9.12 -4.04
CA TRP A 120 9.01 7.73 -3.92
C TRP A 120 8.91 7.04 -5.28
N PRO A 121 10.03 6.57 -5.85
CA PRO A 121 10.03 6.00 -7.17
C PRO A 121 9.41 4.59 -7.24
N PHE A 122 8.81 4.28 -8.38
CA PHE A 122 8.19 2.98 -8.66
C PHE A 122 8.87 2.27 -9.85
N GLY A 123 10.19 2.10 -9.74
CA GLY A 123 11.01 1.32 -10.68
C GLY A 123 11.85 2.17 -11.63
N PHE A 124 12.90 1.54 -12.14
CA PHE A 124 13.92 2.12 -13.01
C PHE A 124 14.30 1.15 -14.11
N SER A 125 14.72 1.67 -15.26
CA SER A 125 15.35 0.87 -16.33
C SER A 125 16.29 1.73 -17.16
N TRP A 126 17.46 1.20 -17.45
CA TRP A 126 18.50 1.88 -18.23
C TRP A 126 18.48 1.39 -19.69
N GLY A 127 18.35 2.30 -20.64
CA GLY A 127 18.41 2.04 -22.08
C GLY A 127 19.84 2.07 -22.63
N ASP A 128 20.04 1.38 -23.76
CA ASP A 128 21.30 1.38 -24.52
C ASP A 128 21.65 2.72 -25.19
N ASP A 129 20.71 3.67 -25.20
CA ASP A 129 20.91 5.05 -25.63
C ASP A 129 21.33 6.00 -24.49
N GLY A 130 21.63 5.45 -23.31
CA GLY A 130 22.05 6.22 -22.14
C GLY A 130 20.90 6.89 -21.36
N ARG A 131 19.63 6.70 -21.76
CA ARG A 131 18.49 7.21 -20.98
C ARG A 131 18.11 6.24 -19.85
N ILE A 132 17.74 6.79 -18.71
CA ILE A 132 17.14 6.07 -17.60
C ILE A 132 15.66 6.43 -17.54
N VAL A 133 14.79 5.42 -17.68
CA VAL A 133 13.34 5.57 -17.57
C VAL A 133 12.89 5.16 -16.16
N PHE A 134 12.03 5.96 -15.55
CA PHE A 134 11.59 5.77 -14.16
C PHE A 134 10.19 6.30 -13.92
N SER A 135 9.59 5.92 -12.79
CA SER A 135 8.34 6.49 -12.29
C SER A 135 8.63 7.26 -11.00
N PRO A 136 8.42 8.59 -10.94
CA PRO A 136 8.95 9.44 -9.85
C PRO A 136 8.12 9.41 -8.56
N ASN A 137 6.82 9.11 -8.66
CA ASN A 137 5.89 9.11 -7.53
C ASN A 137 4.65 8.24 -7.84
N ARG A 138 3.73 8.16 -6.87
CA ARG A 138 2.60 7.23 -6.84
C ARG A 138 1.54 7.47 -7.92
N GLU A 139 1.39 8.70 -8.41
CA GLU A 139 0.29 9.10 -9.32
C GLU A 139 0.81 9.55 -10.70
N ALA A 140 2.12 9.50 -10.90
CA ALA A 140 2.77 9.96 -12.10
C ALA A 140 2.75 8.91 -13.22
N GLY A 141 2.99 9.43 -14.43
CA GLY A 141 3.43 8.63 -15.56
C GLY A 141 4.93 8.30 -15.48
N LEU A 142 5.47 7.80 -16.59
CA LEU A 142 6.89 7.54 -16.76
C LEU A 142 7.65 8.80 -17.15
N PHE A 143 8.87 8.92 -16.65
CA PHE A 143 9.83 9.99 -16.95
C PHE A 143 11.13 9.38 -17.46
N ALA A 144 11.92 10.18 -18.18
CA ALA A 144 13.27 9.84 -18.61
C ALA A 144 14.27 10.92 -18.24
N ILE A 145 15.49 10.52 -17.94
CA ILE A 145 16.64 11.41 -17.73
C ILE A 145 17.87 10.82 -18.44
N SER A 146 18.79 11.66 -18.91
CA SER A 146 20.10 11.16 -19.36
C SER A 146 20.92 10.65 -18.18
N ALA A 147 21.64 9.55 -18.37
CA ALA A 147 22.59 9.05 -17.38
C ALA A 147 23.73 10.05 -17.09
N ASP A 148 23.94 11.06 -17.93
CA ASP A 148 24.90 12.15 -17.71
C ASP A 148 24.30 13.34 -16.94
N GLY A 149 23.03 13.24 -16.53
CA GLY A 149 22.28 14.28 -15.83
C GLY A 149 21.45 15.15 -16.77
N GLY A 150 20.79 16.15 -16.19
CA GLY A 150 19.87 17.05 -16.90
C GLY A 150 18.48 17.05 -16.29
N GLU A 151 17.52 17.67 -16.96
CA GLU A 151 16.13 17.71 -16.48
C GLU A 151 15.36 16.45 -16.88
N PRO A 152 14.62 15.82 -15.94
CA PRO A 152 13.68 14.76 -16.27
C PRO A 152 12.59 15.23 -17.24
N VAL A 153 12.28 14.40 -18.23
CA VAL A 153 11.23 14.65 -19.23
C VAL A 153 10.13 13.60 -19.09
N ALA A 154 8.87 14.03 -19.07
CA ALA A 154 7.72 13.13 -19.04
C ALA A 154 7.61 12.35 -20.37
N LEU A 155 7.41 11.03 -20.28
CA LEU A 155 7.17 10.14 -21.40
C LEU A 155 5.70 9.73 -21.54
N THR A 156 4.98 9.66 -20.42
CA THR A 156 3.55 9.31 -20.39
C THR A 156 2.84 10.11 -19.30
N GLU A 157 1.52 10.21 -19.42
CA GLU A 157 0.62 10.78 -18.43
C GLU A 157 -0.55 9.79 -18.27
N PRO A 158 -0.89 9.35 -17.05
CA PRO A 158 -2.00 8.42 -16.83
C PRO A 158 -3.32 8.99 -17.35
N ASP A 159 -3.96 8.28 -18.27
CA ASP A 159 -5.27 8.62 -18.83
C ASP A 159 -6.41 8.23 -17.87
N ARG A 160 -6.96 9.23 -17.17
CA ARG A 160 -8.04 9.05 -16.19
C ARG A 160 -9.32 8.51 -16.83
N ASP A 161 -9.59 8.84 -18.10
CA ASP A 161 -10.77 8.33 -18.83
C ASP A 161 -10.64 6.83 -19.14
N LYS A 162 -9.40 6.30 -19.14
CA LYS A 162 -9.10 4.87 -19.27
C LYS A 162 -8.80 4.18 -17.94
N SER A 163 -9.17 4.81 -16.82
CA SER A 163 -8.91 4.28 -15.48
C SER A 163 -7.41 4.06 -15.20
N GLU A 164 -6.55 4.95 -15.67
CA GLU A 164 -5.11 4.88 -15.39
C GLU A 164 -4.79 5.80 -14.19
N TYR A 165 -4.30 5.22 -13.10
CA TYR A 165 -3.87 5.96 -11.91
C TYR A 165 -2.37 6.25 -11.88
N SER A 166 -1.56 5.34 -12.40
CA SER A 166 -0.10 5.46 -12.37
C SER A 166 0.53 4.54 -13.41
N HIS A 167 1.64 4.99 -14.00
CA HIS A 167 2.51 4.18 -14.84
C HIS A 167 3.82 3.92 -14.10
N ARG A 168 4.18 2.64 -13.96
CA ARG A 168 5.28 2.20 -13.10
C ARG A 168 5.98 0.95 -13.61
N LEU A 169 7.07 0.59 -12.96
CA LEU A 169 7.90 -0.59 -13.22
C LEU A 169 8.35 -0.66 -14.69
N PRO A 170 9.06 0.36 -15.19
CA PRO A 170 9.50 0.38 -16.57
C PRO A 170 10.55 -0.70 -16.86
N HIS A 171 10.57 -1.14 -18.11
CA HIS A 171 11.62 -1.94 -18.69
C HIS A 171 11.86 -1.49 -20.14
N VAL A 172 12.97 -0.78 -20.35
CA VAL A 172 13.41 -0.34 -21.67
C VAL A 172 13.84 -1.58 -22.47
N LEU A 173 13.29 -1.74 -23.67
CA LEU A 173 13.61 -2.85 -24.55
C LEU A 173 14.89 -2.57 -25.36
N PRO A 174 15.58 -3.61 -25.85
CA PRO A 174 16.76 -3.44 -26.71
C PRO A 174 16.50 -2.48 -27.89
N GLY A 175 17.45 -1.60 -28.15
CA GLY A 175 17.37 -0.51 -29.12
C GLY A 175 16.70 0.77 -28.60
N SER A 176 16.24 0.80 -27.35
CA SER A 176 15.67 1.98 -26.67
C SER A 176 14.53 2.68 -27.42
N LYS A 177 13.73 1.91 -28.16
CA LYS A 177 12.55 2.38 -28.92
C LYS A 177 11.22 2.10 -28.22
N ARG A 178 11.22 1.19 -27.26
CA ARG A 178 10.01 0.68 -26.60
C ARG A 178 10.25 0.52 -25.11
N VAL A 179 9.20 0.69 -24.31
CA VAL A 179 9.24 0.49 -22.87
C VAL A 179 8.05 -0.36 -22.45
N LEU A 180 8.29 -1.51 -21.82
CA LEU A 180 7.24 -2.22 -21.09
C LEU A 180 7.02 -1.53 -19.75
N PHE A 181 5.77 -1.46 -19.30
CA PHE A 181 5.43 -0.88 -18.01
C PHE A 181 4.11 -1.43 -17.48
N THR A 182 3.83 -1.11 -16.22
CA THR A 182 2.63 -1.51 -15.49
C THR A 182 1.73 -0.30 -15.29
N ILE A 183 0.45 -0.46 -15.61
CA ILE A 183 -0.63 0.50 -15.36
C ILE A 183 -1.44 0.00 -14.16
N THR A 184 -1.65 0.85 -13.17
CA THR A 184 -2.56 0.57 -12.03
C THR A 184 -3.80 1.45 -12.11
N ARG A 185 -4.97 0.95 -11.71
CA ARG A 185 -6.23 1.72 -11.64
C ARG A 185 -6.38 2.56 -10.39
N HIS A 186 -5.77 2.13 -9.30
CA HIS A 186 -5.75 2.80 -8.02
C HIS A 186 -4.53 2.28 -7.25
N ALA A 187 -4.33 2.76 -6.04
CA ALA A 187 -3.11 2.49 -5.29
C ALA A 187 -2.91 1.04 -4.80
N TRP A 188 -4.00 0.26 -4.76
CA TRP A 188 -4.01 -1.16 -4.38
C TRP A 188 -4.66 -2.03 -5.45
N ASP A 189 -4.29 -1.80 -6.72
CA ASP A 189 -4.85 -2.54 -7.85
C ASP A 189 -4.48 -4.04 -7.78
N PRO A 190 -5.44 -4.96 -7.52
CA PRO A 190 -5.17 -6.38 -7.43
C PRO A 190 -5.04 -7.06 -8.81
N LYS A 191 -5.27 -6.30 -9.89
CA LYS A 191 -5.25 -6.76 -11.29
C LYS A 191 -4.60 -5.68 -12.19
N PRO A 192 -3.35 -5.28 -11.93
CA PRO A 192 -2.67 -4.28 -12.75
C PRO A 192 -2.58 -4.74 -14.21
N ARG A 193 -2.45 -3.78 -15.12
CA ARG A 193 -2.37 -4.03 -16.57
C ARG A 193 -0.94 -3.88 -17.06
N LEU A 194 -0.48 -4.80 -17.91
CA LEU A 194 0.77 -4.61 -18.63
C LEU A 194 0.52 -3.80 -19.89
N ALA A 195 1.44 -2.89 -20.18
CA ALA A 195 1.41 -2.06 -21.37
C ALA A 195 2.80 -1.94 -21.99
N VAL A 196 2.82 -1.52 -23.26
CA VAL A 196 4.03 -1.18 -24.00
C VAL A 196 3.89 0.20 -24.62
N LEU A 197 4.89 1.04 -24.36
CA LEU A 197 5.04 2.37 -24.90
C LEU A 197 5.94 2.33 -26.13
N ASP A 198 5.52 3.01 -27.19
CA ASP A 198 6.34 3.38 -28.33
C ASP A 198 6.95 4.77 -28.09
N LEU A 199 8.27 4.83 -27.93
CA LEU A 199 8.99 6.08 -27.65
C LEU A 199 9.11 6.99 -28.88
N GLU A 200 8.93 6.46 -30.10
CA GLU A 200 8.97 7.27 -31.33
C GLU A 200 7.65 8.01 -31.52
N THR A 201 6.52 7.39 -31.14
CA THR A 201 5.18 7.99 -31.30
C THR A 201 4.59 8.58 -30.01
N GLY A 202 5.16 8.25 -28.85
CA GLY A 202 4.63 8.62 -27.53
C GLY A 202 3.33 7.90 -27.16
N ARG A 203 2.92 6.87 -27.92
CA ARG A 203 1.67 6.13 -27.69
C ARG A 203 1.94 4.81 -27.00
N TRP A 204 1.09 4.44 -26.06
CA TRP A 204 1.11 3.11 -25.45
C TRP A 204 -0.15 2.30 -25.80
N ARG A 205 -0.01 0.99 -25.66
CA ARG A 205 -1.11 0.04 -25.74
C ARG A 205 -1.06 -0.94 -24.58
N GLU A 206 -2.23 -1.37 -24.13
CA GLU A 206 -2.35 -2.46 -23.18
C GLU A 206 -2.10 -3.80 -23.87
N LEU A 207 -1.44 -4.70 -23.14
CA LEU A 207 -1.07 -6.05 -23.58
C LEU A 207 -1.93 -7.11 -22.90
N LEU A 208 -2.10 -6.99 -21.58
CA LEU A 208 -2.92 -7.90 -20.78
C LEU A 208 -3.33 -7.26 -19.45
N GLU A 209 -4.45 -7.71 -18.92
CA GLU A 209 -4.87 -7.48 -17.55
C GLU A 209 -4.34 -8.58 -16.62
N ASP A 210 -4.20 -8.25 -15.33
CA ASP A 210 -3.70 -9.15 -14.29
C ASP A 210 -2.23 -9.55 -14.52
N GLY A 211 -1.37 -8.54 -14.63
CA GLY A 211 0.08 -8.71 -14.71
C GLY A 211 0.85 -7.42 -14.40
N ALA A 212 2.01 -7.56 -13.77
CA ALA A 212 2.91 -6.46 -13.43
C ALA A 212 4.38 -6.85 -13.63
N ASP A 213 5.26 -5.84 -13.67
CA ASP A 213 6.72 -5.95 -13.73
C ASP A 213 7.23 -6.90 -14.83
N ALA A 214 7.07 -6.48 -16.09
CA ALA A 214 7.44 -7.31 -17.23
C ALA A 214 8.88 -7.09 -17.71
N ARG A 215 9.56 -8.18 -18.06
CA ARG A 215 10.88 -8.20 -18.71
C ARG A 215 10.80 -8.93 -20.04
N LEU A 216 11.58 -8.48 -21.03
CA LEU A 216 11.73 -9.21 -22.30
C LEU A 216 12.87 -10.21 -22.16
N ALA A 217 12.57 -11.50 -22.28
CA ALA A 217 13.57 -12.54 -22.41
C ALA A 217 14.17 -12.52 -23.82
N GLY A 218 15.46 -12.81 -23.95
CA GLY A 218 16.17 -12.94 -25.24
C GLY A 218 15.62 -14.02 -26.17
N THR A 219 14.70 -14.87 -25.70
CA THR A 219 13.92 -15.82 -26.51
C THR A 219 12.73 -15.19 -27.24
N GLY A 220 12.47 -13.88 -27.09
CA GLY A 220 11.28 -13.23 -27.64
C GLY A 220 10.01 -13.47 -26.81
N HIS A 221 10.17 -13.73 -25.52
CA HIS A 221 9.05 -13.96 -24.59
C HIS A 221 9.00 -12.84 -23.57
N LEU A 222 7.80 -12.45 -23.14
CA LEU A 222 7.67 -11.68 -21.90
C LEU A 222 7.76 -12.63 -20.71
N ALA A 223 8.40 -12.15 -19.65
CA ALA A 223 8.36 -12.70 -18.31
C ALA A 223 7.75 -11.64 -17.40
N PHE A 224 6.65 -11.94 -16.71
CA PHE A 224 5.95 -10.96 -15.87
C PHE A 224 5.36 -11.63 -14.65
N LEU A 225 5.05 -10.87 -13.60
CA LEU A 225 4.46 -11.40 -12.39
C LEU A 225 2.94 -11.28 -12.37
N ARG A 226 2.31 -12.35 -11.90
CA ARG A 226 0.89 -12.42 -11.54
C ARG A 226 0.78 -13.05 -10.16
N ARG A 227 0.52 -12.24 -9.14
CA ARG A 227 0.26 -12.66 -7.75
C ARG A 227 1.31 -13.65 -7.23
N GLY A 228 2.58 -13.29 -7.36
CA GLY A 228 3.72 -14.11 -6.94
C GLY A 228 4.05 -15.30 -7.83
N THR A 229 3.45 -15.40 -9.01
CA THR A 229 3.83 -16.38 -10.05
C THR A 229 4.47 -15.66 -11.22
N LEU A 230 5.70 -16.05 -11.58
CA LEU A 230 6.35 -15.62 -12.81
C LEU A 230 5.73 -16.37 -13.98
N MET A 231 5.04 -15.62 -14.82
CA MET A 231 4.38 -16.06 -16.04
C MET A 231 5.30 -15.80 -17.24
N THR A 232 5.13 -16.59 -18.30
CA THR A 232 5.78 -16.32 -19.59
C THR A 232 4.83 -16.48 -20.76
N VAL A 233 5.04 -15.68 -21.81
CA VAL A 233 4.23 -15.67 -23.03
C VAL A 233 5.08 -15.20 -24.23
N PRO A 234 4.92 -15.77 -25.44
CA PRO A 234 5.59 -15.24 -26.63
C PRO A 234 5.14 -13.80 -26.94
N PHE A 235 6.05 -12.97 -27.44
CA PHE A 235 5.80 -11.56 -27.73
C PHE A 235 6.31 -11.16 -29.10
N ASP A 236 5.41 -10.60 -29.91
CA ASP A 236 5.73 -10.03 -31.19
C ASP A 236 6.19 -8.57 -30.99
N LEU A 237 7.50 -8.36 -31.12
CA LEU A 237 8.12 -7.04 -30.93
C LEU A 237 7.78 -6.05 -32.06
N GLU A 238 7.44 -6.53 -33.25
CA GLU A 238 7.07 -5.67 -34.38
C GLU A 238 5.63 -5.19 -34.24
N ARG A 239 4.71 -6.11 -33.89
CA ARG A 239 3.28 -5.81 -33.71
C ARG A 239 2.94 -5.26 -32.33
N LEU A 240 3.86 -5.40 -31.37
CA LEU A 240 3.66 -5.06 -29.96
C LEU A 240 2.47 -5.82 -29.35
N GLU A 241 2.41 -7.13 -29.59
CA GLU A 241 1.30 -8.00 -29.20
C GLU A 241 1.77 -9.30 -28.57
N LEU A 242 0.95 -9.87 -27.68
CA LEU A 242 1.16 -11.22 -27.18
C LEU A 242 0.84 -12.23 -28.28
N ALA A 243 1.74 -13.18 -28.50
CA ALA A 243 1.58 -14.25 -29.47
C ALA A 243 1.23 -15.58 -28.77
N GLY A 244 0.22 -15.56 -27.90
CA GLY A 244 -0.24 -16.75 -27.18
C GLY A 244 -0.91 -16.43 -25.85
N SER A 245 -1.21 -17.48 -25.08
CA SER A 245 -1.69 -17.36 -23.71
C SER A 245 -0.54 -17.48 -22.71
N PRO A 246 -0.50 -16.66 -21.64
CA PRO A 246 0.50 -16.80 -20.59
C PRO A 246 0.45 -18.14 -19.87
N VAL A 247 1.63 -18.70 -19.60
CA VAL A 247 1.81 -19.95 -18.85
C VAL A 247 2.69 -19.73 -17.62
N PRO A 248 2.45 -20.43 -16.50
CA PRO A 248 3.27 -20.28 -15.30
C PRO A 248 4.65 -20.91 -15.52
N ALA A 249 5.71 -20.17 -15.15
CA ALA A 249 7.10 -20.61 -15.25
C ALA A 249 7.73 -20.87 -13.87
N VAL A 250 7.53 -19.97 -12.91
CA VAL A 250 8.05 -20.11 -11.53
C VAL A 250 6.98 -19.65 -10.54
N ALA A 251 6.63 -20.50 -9.59
CA ALA A 251 5.71 -20.14 -8.51
C ALA A 251 6.45 -19.49 -7.34
N ASN A 252 5.72 -18.83 -6.45
CA ASN A 252 6.22 -18.32 -5.17
C ASN A 252 7.34 -17.27 -5.28
N VAL A 253 7.41 -16.53 -6.39
CA VAL A 253 8.31 -15.38 -6.52
C VAL A 253 7.79 -14.24 -5.65
N SER A 254 8.67 -13.62 -4.86
CA SER A 254 8.30 -12.48 -4.02
C SER A 254 7.83 -11.32 -4.88
N GLN A 255 6.64 -10.80 -4.58
CA GLN A 255 6.02 -9.67 -5.25
C GLN A 255 5.42 -8.72 -4.23
N ALA A 256 5.69 -7.43 -4.38
CA ALA A 256 5.20 -6.35 -3.54
C ALA A 256 3.72 -6.07 -3.84
N MET A 257 2.86 -7.01 -3.44
CA MET A 257 1.41 -6.94 -3.54
C MET A 257 0.74 -7.33 -2.23
N HIS A 258 -0.50 -6.86 -2.05
CA HIS A 258 -1.32 -7.10 -0.86
C HIS A 258 -0.79 -6.44 0.42
N SER A 259 -0.15 -5.29 0.24
CA SER A 259 0.50 -4.53 1.28
C SER A 259 -0.47 -3.79 2.18
N THR A 260 -0.04 -3.65 3.43
CA THR A 260 -0.69 -2.86 4.46
C THR A 260 -0.80 -1.36 4.22
N ASN A 261 0.00 -0.81 3.30
CA ASN A 261 0.14 0.60 2.99
C ASN A 261 0.39 0.78 1.49
N SER A 262 -0.30 1.73 0.87
CA SER A 262 -0.20 2.01 -0.56
C SER A 262 1.19 2.46 -1.00
N ARG A 263 2.01 2.98 -0.09
CA ARG A 263 3.42 3.31 -0.34
C ARG A 263 4.27 2.07 -0.66
N TYR A 264 3.84 0.91 -0.21
CA TYR A 264 4.54 -0.37 -0.35
C TYR A 264 3.87 -1.29 -1.38
N GLU A 265 2.70 -0.88 -1.89
CA GLU A 265 1.93 -1.57 -2.92
C GLU A 265 2.43 -1.13 -4.31
N THR A 266 3.60 -1.64 -4.69
CA THR A 266 4.28 -1.22 -5.91
C THR A 266 4.02 -2.15 -7.10
N GLY A 267 3.64 -3.41 -6.83
CA GLY A 267 3.57 -4.48 -7.81
C GLY A 267 4.94 -5.09 -8.18
N ALA A 268 6.03 -4.55 -7.64
CA ALA A 268 7.40 -4.92 -7.99
C ALA A 268 7.73 -6.37 -7.65
N GLY A 269 8.37 -7.03 -8.60
CA GLY A 269 8.91 -8.37 -8.47
C GLY A 269 10.34 -8.39 -7.96
N GLN A 270 10.65 -9.41 -7.17
CA GLN A 270 12.02 -9.72 -6.81
C GLN A 270 12.60 -10.72 -7.81
N PHE A 271 12.81 -10.27 -9.05
CA PHE A 271 13.46 -11.08 -10.08
C PHE A 271 14.19 -10.23 -11.11
N SER A 272 15.15 -10.85 -11.80
CA SER A 272 15.85 -10.25 -12.93
C SER A 272 16.23 -11.32 -13.94
N VAL A 273 16.10 -11.01 -15.23
CA VAL A 273 16.39 -11.91 -16.35
C VAL A 273 17.58 -11.34 -17.12
N SER A 274 18.63 -12.15 -17.24
CA SER A 274 19.79 -11.81 -18.06
C SER A 274 19.49 -12.11 -19.54
N PRO A 275 19.93 -11.25 -20.48
CA PRO A 275 19.95 -11.55 -21.90
C PRO A 275 20.66 -12.86 -22.25
N SER A 276 21.62 -13.32 -21.42
CA SER A 276 22.32 -14.60 -21.60
C SER A 276 21.47 -15.84 -21.27
N GLY A 277 20.28 -15.66 -20.71
CA GLY A 277 19.34 -16.73 -20.40
C GLY A 277 19.39 -17.26 -18.98
N SER A 278 19.93 -16.48 -18.05
CA SER A 278 19.86 -16.77 -16.61
C SER A 278 18.74 -15.95 -15.94
N LEU A 279 18.10 -16.52 -14.93
CA LEU A 279 17.09 -15.88 -14.09
C LEU A 279 17.60 -15.85 -12.65
N VAL A 280 17.49 -14.70 -11.98
CA VAL A 280 17.58 -14.63 -10.51
C VAL A 280 16.24 -14.20 -9.95
N TYR A 281 15.81 -14.78 -8.83
CA TYR A 281 14.60 -14.35 -8.13
C TYR A 281 14.68 -14.60 -6.63
N ALA A 282 13.83 -13.94 -5.85
CA ALA A 282 13.62 -14.25 -4.45
C ALA A 282 12.30 -14.99 -4.26
N GLU A 283 12.29 -15.99 -3.38
CA GLU A 283 11.07 -16.67 -2.96
C GLU A 283 10.33 -15.85 -1.88
N GLY A 284 9.00 -15.85 -1.91
CA GLY A 284 8.19 -15.17 -0.89
C GLY A 284 6.72 -14.98 -1.22
N GLY A 285 6.32 -15.14 -2.50
CA GLY A 285 4.94 -14.91 -2.93
C GLY A 285 4.47 -13.48 -2.69
N ILE A 286 3.18 -13.30 -2.40
CA ILE A 286 2.59 -12.02 -2.00
C ILE A 286 2.34 -11.99 -0.48
N GLU A 287 2.10 -10.79 0.07
CA GLU A 287 1.70 -10.69 1.48
C GLU A 287 0.41 -11.47 1.74
N GLN A 288 0.30 -12.02 2.95
CA GLN A 288 -0.85 -12.83 3.36
C GLN A 288 -1.92 -11.98 4.03
N ASP A 289 -3.16 -12.48 3.97
CA ASP A 289 -4.28 -11.88 4.71
C ASP A 289 -3.97 -11.77 6.20
N ARG A 290 -4.23 -10.56 6.72
CA ARG A 290 -4.08 -10.28 8.14
C ARG A 290 -5.09 -11.10 8.94
N ARG A 291 -4.60 -11.79 9.97
CA ARG A 291 -5.46 -12.56 10.90
C ARG A 291 -5.97 -11.66 12.01
N VAL A 292 -7.15 -11.09 11.80
CA VAL A 292 -7.84 -10.20 12.74
C VAL A 292 -9.13 -10.87 13.20
N SER A 293 -9.46 -10.75 14.47
CA SER A 293 -10.76 -11.13 15.02
C SER A 293 -11.53 -9.87 15.38
N LEU A 294 -12.83 -9.85 15.11
CA LEU A 294 -13.69 -8.87 15.76
C LEU A 294 -13.92 -9.33 17.20
N VAL A 295 -13.73 -8.45 18.17
CA VAL A 295 -13.89 -8.75 19.59
C VAL A 295 -14.73 -7.70 20.29
N TRP A 296 -15.48 -8.14 21.31
CA TRP A 296 -15.96 -7.28 22.36
C TRP A 296 -14.90 -7.15 23.44
N LEU A 297 -14.57 -5.92 23.81
CA LEU A 297 -13.72 -5.58 24.94
C LEU A 297 -14.60 -4.93 26.01
N ASP A 298 -14.68 -5.51 27.20
CA ASP A 298 -15.29 -4.82 28.33
C ASP A 298 -14.34 -3.74 28.90
N LEU A 299 -14.91 -2.75 29.61
CA LEU A 299 -14.10 -1.66 30.18
C LEU A 299 -13.16 -2.10 31.32
N GLY A 300 -13.27 -3.35 31.80
CA GLY A 300 -12.36 -3.97 32.77
C GLY A 300 -11.20 -4.73 32.10
N GLY A 301 -11.18 -4.86 30.77
CA GLY A 301 -10.14 -5.54 30.00
C GLY A 301 -10.47 -6.97 29.54
N GLY A 302 -11.65 -7.50 29.85
CA GLY A 302 -12.09 -8.80 29.34
C GLY A 302 -12.37 -8.77 27.84
N VAL A 303 -11.94 -9.81 27.13
CA VAL A 303 -12.06 -9.90 25.66
C VAL A 303 -12.85 -11.12 25.26
N GLU A 304 -13.88 -10.92 24.43
CA GLU A 304 -14.79 -11.93 23.92
C GLU A 304 -14.78 -11.90 22.38
N PRO A 305 -14.36 -12.98 21.69
CA PRO A 305 -14.43 -13.04 20.24
C PRO A 305 -15.87 -13.00 19.72
N LEU A 306 -16.11 -12.17 18.71
CA LEU A 306 -17.37 -12.12 17.97
C LEU A 306 -17.39 -13.10 16.79
N THR A 307 -16.21 -13.43 16.24
CA THR A 307 -16.04 -14.35 15.11
C THR A 307 -15.39 -15.65 15.52
N SER A 308 -15.79 -16.75 14.90
CA SER A 308 -15.19 -18.08 15.08
C SER A 308 -13.81 -18.19 14.41
N SER A 309 -13.60 -17.48 13.30
CA SER A 309 -12.35 -17.49 12.54
C SER A 309 -11.80 -16.06 12.36
N PRO A 310 -10.47 -15.89 12.38
CA PRO A 310 -9.84 -14.64 12.00
C PRO A 310 -9.96 -14.42 10.48
N ALA A 311 -10.13 -13.16 10.08
CA ALA A 311 -10.14 -12.68 8.70
C ALA A 311 -9.54 -11.27 8.67
N PRO A 312 -9.30 -10.61 7.52
CA PRO A 312 -8.72 -9.27 7.49
C PRO A 312 -9.75 -8.17 7.86
N PHE A 313 -10.52 -8.36 8.94
CA PHE A 313 -11.53 -7.41 9.42
C PHE A 313 -10.94 -6.03 9.73
N PHE A 314 -11.65 -4.99 9.31
CA PHE A 314 -11.28 -3.60 9.48
C PHE A 314 -12.51 -2.71 9.68
N ALA A 315 -12.31 -1.54 10.28
CA ALA A 315 -13.29 -0.48 10.44
C ALA A 315 -14.72 -0.94 10.81
N ALA A 316 -14.84 -1.71 11.89
CA ALA A 316 -16.14 -2.22 12.32
C ALA A 316 -16.99 -1.11 12.97
N ARG A 317 -18.31 -1.11 12.71
CA ARG A 317 -19.30 -0.16 13.22
C ARG A 317 -20.61 -0.84 13.59
N ILE A 318 -21.15 -0.47 14.74
CA ILE A 318 -22.42 -0.97 15.25
C ILE A 318 -23.55 -0.14 14.64
N SER A 319 -24.63 -0.79 14.20
CA SER A 319 -25.80 -0.09 13.69
C SER A 319 -26.50 0.70 14.80
N PRO A 320 -27.26 1.77 14.50
CA PRO A 320 -28.00 2.53 15.53
C PRO A 320 -28.93 1.68 16.41
N SER A 321 -29.49 0.61 15.83
CA SER A 321 -30.31 -0.38 16.53
C SER A 321 -29.52 -1.33 17.43
N GLY A 322 -28.20 -1.45 17.28
CA GLY A 322 -27.34 -2.39 18.00
C GLY A 322 -27.44 -3.84 17.52
N ARG A 323 -28.20 -4.13 16.46
CA ARG A 323 -28.48 -5.49 15.98
C ARG A 323 -27.61 -5.93 14.80
N ARG A 324 -26.89 -5.00 14.17
CA ARG A 324 -26.01 -5.27 13.03
C ARG A 324 -24.65 -4.64 13.24
N ILE A 325 -23.64 -5.22 12.61
CA ILE A 325 -22.30 -4.65 12.52
C ILE A 325 -21.91 -4.56 11.06
N ALA A 326 -21.54 -3.37 10.61
CA ALA A 326 -20.86 -3.18 9.33
C ALA A 326 -19.35 -3.30 9.56
N TYR A 327 -18.62 -3.90 8.64
CA TYR A 327 -17.16 -3.97 8.68
C TYR A 327 -16.61 -4.08 7.26
N ALA A 328 -15.34 -3.71 7.09
CA ALA A 328 -14.61 -3.95 5.85
C ALA A 328 -13.74 -5.22 5.98
N LEU A 329 -13.58 -5.96 4.88
CA LEU A 329 -12.54 -6.96 4.71
C LEU A 329 -11.45 -6.36 3.83
N LEU A 330 -10.26 -6.13 4.38
CA LEU A 330 -9.11 -5.64 3.59
C LEU A 330 -8.23 -6.82 3.17
N GLY A 331 -8.82 -7.71 2.37
CA GLY A 331 -8.13 -8.81 1.71
C GLY A 331 -7.57 -8.34 0.36
N MET A 332 -7.44 -9.24 -0.60
CA MET A 332 -7.02 -8.85 -1.96
C MET A 332 -8.01 -7.93 -2.67
N GLU A 333 -9.28 -8.02 -2.29
CA GLU A 333 -10.32 -7.06 -2.64
C GLU A 333 -10.84 -6.44 -1.34
N PHE A 334 -11.19 -5.15 -1.38
CA PHE A 334 -11.66 -4.42 -0.21
C PHE A 334 -13.18 -4.29 -0.27
N GLU A 335 -13.87 -4.93 0.66
CA GLU A 335 -15.31 -5.09 0.59
C GLU A 335 -15.97 -4.75 1.92
N VAL A 336 -17.13 -4.09 1.88
CA VAL A 336 -17.97 -3.84 3.04
C VAL A 336 -19.00 -4.96 3.18
N TRP A 337 -19.10 -5.50 4.38
CA TRP A 337 -19.99 -6.58 4.77
C TRP A 337 -20.82 -6.17 5.99
N ILE A 338 -21.98 -6.81 6.15
CA ILE A 338 -22.90 -6.58 7.26
C ILE A 338 -23.15 -7.92 7.97
N ARG A 339 -22.84 -7.97 9.26
CA ARG A 339 -23.24 -9.05 10.15
C ARG A 339 -24.58 -8.75 10.83
N ASP A 340 -25.49 -9.72 10.79
CA ASP A 340 -26.66 -9.78 11.65
C ASP A 340 -26.28 -10.47 12.97
N LEU A 341 -26.40 -9.77 14.10
CA LEU A 341 -26.01 -10.30 15.42
C LEU A 341 -27.00 -11.31 16.00
N ASP A 342 -28.26 -11.27 15.58
CA ASP A 342 -29.27 -12.22 16.06
C ASP A 342 -29.13 -13.57 15.33
N ARG A 343 -28.75 -13.53 14.04
CA ARG A 343 -28.62 -14.71 13.19
C ARG A 343 -27.20 -15.23 13.06
N GLY A 344 -26.19 -14.40 13.33
CA GLY A 344 -24.78 -14.73 13.11
C GLY A 344 -24.40 -14.85 11.63
N THR A 345 -25.15 -14.22 10.72
CA THR A 345 -24.95 -14.30 9.27
C THR A 345 -24.30 -13.04 8.72
N ASP A 346 -23.43 -13.20 7.72
CA ASP A 346 -22.74 -12.11 7.03
C ASP A 346 -23.26 -11.93 5.59
N THR A 347 -23.54 -10.70 5.20
CA THR A 347 -23.98 -10.33 3.85
C THR A 347 -23.03 -9.31 3.24
N LYS A 348 -22.52 -9.59 2.04
CA LYS A 348 -21.70 -8.65 1.26
C LYS A 348 -22.56 -7.50 0.76
N LEU A 349 -22.11 -6.26 0.95
CA LEU A 349 -22.82 -5.06 0.48
C LEU A 349 -22.24 -4.51 -0.81
N THR A 350 -20.91 -4.34 -0.88
CA THR A 350 -20.23 -3.67 -1.99
C THR A 350 -19.57 -4.64 -2.96
N SER A 351 -19.43 -4.23 -4.23
CA SER A 351 -18.75 -4.99 -5.29
C SER A 351 -18.20 -4.03 -6.36
N GLY A 352 -17.27 -4.49 -7.21
CA GLY A 352 -16.81 -3.74 -8.40
C GLY A 352 -15.78 -2.64 -8.15
N GLY A 353 -15.24 -2.55 -6.93
CA GLY A 353 -14.21 -1.60 -6.54
C GLY A 353 -13.75 -1.88 -5.11
N MET A 354 -12.96 -0.98 -4.54
CA MET A 354 -12.49 -1.06 -3.16
C MET A 354 -13.36 -0.17 -2.27
N ALA A 355 -13.85 -0.70 -1.15
CA ALA A 355 -14.58 0.06 -0.14
C ALA A 355 -13.99 -0.10 1.26
N GLU A 356 -13.79 1.01 1.96
CA GLU A 356 -13.33 1.03 3.36
C GLU A 356 -14.29 1.84 4.27
N PHE A 357 -13.91 1.98 5.54
CA PHE A 357 -14.55 2.85 6.55
C PHE A 357 -16.09 3.00 6.52
N PRO A 358 -16.88 1.92 6.59
CA PRO A 358 -18.34 2.03 6.56
C PRO A 358 -18.89 2.81 7.76
N GLN A 359 -19.81 3.75 7.53
CA GLN A 359 -20.58 4.50 8.52
C GLN A 359 -22.08 4.33 8.31
N TRP A 360 -22.81 3.99 9.37
CA TRP A 360 -24.27 3.91 9.32
C TRP A 360 -24.88 5.31 9.25
N THR A 361 -25.90 5.47 8.41
CA THR A 361 -26.81 6.61 8.56
C THR A 361 -27.55 6.50 9.91
N PRO A 362 -27.93 7.61 10.56
CA PRO A 362 -28.56 7.56 11.88
C PRO A 362 -29.87 6.76 11.95
N ASP A 363 -30.60 6.68 10.84
CA ASP A 363 -31.80 5.84 10.70
C ASP A 363 -31.49 4.34 10.51
N GLY A 364 -30.23 3.99 10.25
CA GLY A 364 -29.76 2.62 10.04
C GLY A 364 -30.19 1.99 8.71
N THR A 365 -30.68 2.78 7.75
CA THR A 365 -31.19 2.26 6.46
C THR A 365 -30.11 2.19 5.37
N ARG A 366 -29.04 2.97 5.52
CA ARG A 366 -27.94 3.06 4.56
C ARG A 366 -26.59 2.99 5.25
N LEU A 367 -25.58 2.65 4.46
CA LEU A 367 -24.18 2.84 4.81
C LEU A 367 -23.58 3.89 3.86
N VAL A 368 -22.68 4.70 4.40
CA VAL A 368 -21.76 5.56 3.64
C VAL A 368 -20.35 5.06 3.86
N PHE A 369 -19.58 4.94 2.80
CA PHE A 369 -18.22 4.42 2.80
C PHE A 369 -17.40 5.18 1.75
N ASP A 370 -16.09 5.14 1.88
CA ASP A 370 -15.23 5.50 0.77
C ASP A 370 -15.25 4.38 -0.27
N TRP A 371 -15.21 4.74 -1.55
CA TRP A 371 -15.18 3.77 -2.64
C TRP A 371 -14.35 4.27 -3.83
N VAL A 372 -13.61 3.35 -4.44
CA VAL A 372 -12.83 3.58 -5.67
C VAL A 372 -12.89 2.37 -6.60
N GLU A 373 -13.24 2.60 -7.86
CA GLU A 373 -12.98 1.67 -8.97
C GLU A 373 -11.70 2.05 -9.71
N ALA A 374 -11.45 3.35 -9.90
CA ALA A 374 -10.21 3.90 -10.42
C ALA A 374 -9.95 5.31 -9.89
N GLY A 375 -8.68 5.70 -9.79
CA GLY A 375 -8.25 6.99 -9.24
C GLY A 375 -8.12 6.97 -7.71
N VAL A 376 -8.73 7.96 -7.07
CA VAL A 376 -8.77 8.13 -5.62
C VAL A 376 -10.17 7.82 -5.07
N PRO A 377 -10.30 7.36 -3.82
CA PRO A 377 -11.60 7.10 -3.23
C PRO A 377 -12.38 8.37 -2.92
N ASN A 378 -13.69 8.33 -3.20
CA ASN A 378 -14.66 9.36 -2.82
C ASN A 378 -15.81 8.73 -2.03
N LEU A 379 -16.76 9.55 -1.56
CA LEU A 379 -17.84 9.07 -0.71
C LEU A 379 -19.00 8.49 -1.53
N PHE A 380 -19.45 7.30 -1.16
CA PHE A 380 -20.59 6.61 -1.76
C PHE A 380 -21.55 6.14 -0.68
N SER A 381 -22.83 6.01 -1.03
CA SER A 381 -23.88 5.48 -0.17
C SER A 381 -24.58 4.29 -0.81
N GLN A 382 -24.99 3.30 -0.02
CA GLN A 382 -25.81 2.19 -0.50
C GLN A 382 -26.85 1.76 0.56
N PRO A 383 -28.10 1.45 0.16
CA PRO A 383 -29.09 0.81 1.03
C PRO A 383 -28.62 -0.54 1.54
N VAL A 384 -28.77 -0.78 2.84
CA VAL A 384 -28.29 -2.02 3.48
C VAL A 384 -29.14 -3.25 3.17
N ASP A 385 -30.32 -3.04 2.60
CA ASP A 385 -31.21 -4.10 2.11
C ASP A 385 -30.97 -4.44 0.64
N GLY A 386 -30.05 -3.75 -0.04
CA GLY A 386 -29.76 -3.95 -1.46
C GLY A 386 -30.89 -3.51 -2.40
N SER A 387 -31.84 -2.71 -1.92
CA SER A 387 -32.99 -2.25 -2.71
C SER A 387 -32.62 -1.33 -3.89
N ALA A 388 -31.43 -0.71 -3.85
CA ALA A 388 -30.90 0.14 -4.90
C ALA A 388 -29.37 -0.04 -5.03
N PRO A 389 -28.78 0.30 -6.20
CA PRO A 389 -27.32 0.34 -6.35
C PRO A 389 -26.68 1.42 -5.47
N MET A 390 -25.34 1.38 -5.35
CA MET A 390 -24.61 2.45 -4.69
C MET A 390 -24.70 3.77 -5.46
N GLU A 391 -24.70 4.88 -4.73
CA GLU A 391 -24.84 6.25 -5.22
C GLU A 391 -23.62 7.07 -4.80
N ARG A 392 -23.03 7.81 -5.73
CA ARG A 392 -21.92 8.73 -5.43
C ARG A 392 -22.44 9.97 -4.69
N LEU A 393 -21.81 10.32 -3.57
CA LEU A 393 -22.14 11.50 -2.78
C LEU A 393 -21.25 12.69 -3.11
N THR A 394 -19.98 12.44 -3.46
CA THR A 394 -18.96 13.48 -3.69
C THR A 394 -18.07 13.16 -4.87
N THR A 395 -17.45 14.21 -5.44
CA THR A 395 -16.42 14.11 -6.48
C THR A 395 -15.23 14.97 -6.06
N SER A 396 -14.05 14.37 -5.93
CA SER A 396 -12.80 15.05 -5.58
C SER A 396 -11.60 14.34 -6.19
N GLU A 397 -10.56 15.11 -6.52
CA GLU A 397 -9.24 14.58 -6.91
C GLU A 397 -8.42 14.11 -5.70
N ASN A 398 -8.88 14.43 -4.49
CA ASN A 398 -8.28 14.01 -3.23
C ASN A 398 -9.02 12.79 -2.64
N PRO A 399 -8.33 11.85 -1.98
CA PRO A 399 -8.97 10.74 -1.28
C PRO A 399 -9.85 11.23 -0.11
N GLN A 400 -11.07 10.71 0.00
CA GLN A 400 -12.03 11.08 1.05
C GLN A 400 -12.49 9.87 1.86
N TYR A 401 -12.69 10.05 3.18
CA TYR A 401 -13.09 8.98 4.10
C TYR A 401 -14.19 9.44 5.06
N PRO A 402 -15.35 8.76 5.13
CA PRO A 402 -16.44 9.15 6.02
C PRO A 402 -16.13 8.81 7.48
N SER A 403 -16.61 9.63 8.41
CA SER A 403 -16.33 9.46 9.84
C SER A 403 -17.58 9.39 10.71
N SER A 404 -18.38 10.46 10.77
CA SER A 404 -19.54 10.51 11.68
C SER A 404 -20.66 11.41 11.18
N PHE A 405 -21.90 11.06 11.54
CA PHE A 405 -23.09 11.85 11.24
C PHE A 405 -23.54 12.68 12.44
N THR A 406 -24.14 13.83 12.17
CA THR A 406 -25.01 14.48 13.16
C THR A 406 -26.19 13.55 13.51
N PRO A 407 -26.74 13.60 14.73
CA PRO A 407 -27.81 12.68 15.14
C PRO A 407 -29.08 12.76 14.27
N ASP A 408 -29.34 13.90 13.64
CA ASP A 408 -30.45 14.12 12.72
C ASP A 408 -30.18 13.62 11.29
N GLY A 409 -28.95 13.20 10.98
CA GLY A 409 -28.52 12.74 9.66
C GLY A 409 -28.34 13.86 8.62
N GLY A 410 -28.47 15.14 9.02
CA GLY A 410 -28.36 16.27 8.10
C GLY A 410 -26.94 16.57 7.64
N THR A 411 -25.93 16.17 8.41
CA THR A 411 -24.52 16.43 8.08
C THR A 411 -23.65 15.20 8.34
N LEU A 412 -22.79 14.88 7.37
CA LEU A 412 -21.70 13.91 7.50
C LEU A 412 -20.37 14.66 7.63
N ALA A 413 -19.59 14.36 8.66
CA ALA A 413 -18.20 14.74 8.74
C ALA A 413 -17.33 13.66 8.08
N PHE A 414 -16.40 14.10 7.26
CA PHE A 414 -15.44 13.25 6.56
C PHE A 414 -14.07 13.91 6.56
N VAL A 415 -13.05 13.14 6.22
CA VAL A 415 -11.68 13.63 6.07
C VAL A 415 -11.28 13.55 4.61
N GLU A 416 -10.63 14.59 4.11
CA GLU A 416 -10.00 14.61 2.79
C GLU A 416 -8.47 14.67 2.96
N GLU A 417 -7.71 13.93 2.15
CA GLU A 417 -6.24 14.02 2.13
C GLU A 417 -5.79 15.07 1.13
N THR A 418 -5.17 16.15 1.62
CA THR A 418 -4.69 17.25 0.77
C THR A 418 -3.17 17.33 0.84
N GLU A 419 -2.52 17.79 -0.24
CA GLU A 419 -1.06 17.99 -0.24
C GLU A 419 -0.60 19.03 0.78
N GLU A 420 -1.43 20.06 1.05
CA GLU A 420 -1.06 21.17 1.95
C GLU A 420 -1.07 20.77 3.44
N ASN A 421 -2.05 19.97 3.86
CA ASN A 421 -2.33 19.72 5.29
C ASN A 421 -2.14 18.25 5.72
N ASP A 422 -1.75 17.37 4.80
CA ASP A 422 -1.83 15.90 4.90
C ASP A 422 -3.30 15.43 5.04
N ARG A 423 -4.06 15.90 6.04
CA ARG A 423 -5.48 15.59 6.25
C ARG A 423 -6.25 16.82 6.75
N ASP A 424 -7.45 17.01 6.22
CA ASP A 424 -8.37 18.07 6.68
C ASP A 424 -9.82 17.56 6.81
N ILE A 425 -10.59 18.17 7.71
CA ILE A 425 -11.98 17.79 8.00
C ILE A 425 -12.94 18.63 7.17
N TYR A 426 -13.90 17.95 6.55
CA TYR A 426 -14.98 18.57 5.79
C TYR A 426 -16.35 18.09 6.29
N PHE A 427 -17.37 18.89 5.99
CA PHE A 427 -18.77 18.56 6.19
C PHE A 427 -19.48 18.45 4.85
N LEU A 428 -20.27 17.38 4.70
CA LEU A 428 -21.21 17.17 3.62
C LEU A 428 -22.64 17.38 4.14
N ASP A 429 -23.39 18.31 3.54
CA ASP A 429 -24.83 18.44 3.79
C ASP A 429 -25.58 17.34 3.02
N MET A 430 -26.31 16.50 3.72
CA MET A 430 -26.96 15.33 3.10
C MET A 430 -28.20 15.67 2.27
N ARG A 431 -28.68 16.92 2.29
CA ARG A 431 -29.88 17.34 1.55
C ARG A 431 -29.56 17.80 0.13
N ASP A 432 -28.45 18.51 -0.04
CA ASP A 432 -28.02 19.06 -1.33
C ASP A 432 -26.62 18.63 -1.77
N LEU A 433 -25.93 17.81 -0.97
CA LEU A 433 -24.58 17.30 -1.20
C LEU A 433 -23.51 18.40 -1.31
N SER A 434 -23.76 19.56 -0.70
CA SER A 434 -22.76 20.62 -0.61
C SER A 434 -21.65 20.27 0.38
N VAL A 435 -20.40 20.52 -0.03
CA VAL A 435 -19.19 20.29 0.77
C VAL A 435 -18.66 21.62 1.28
N ARG A 436 -18.29 21.68 2.56
CA ARG A 436 -17.61 22.83 3.18
C ARG A 436 -16.51 22.40 4.14
N PRO A 437 -15.38 23.14 4.24
CA PRO A 437 -14.34 22.83 5.22
C PRO A 437 -14.83 23.07 6.65
N PHE A 438 -14.27 22.33 7.61
CA PHE A 438 -14.50 22.55 9.05
C PHE A 438 -13.79 23.80 9.54
N LEU A 439 -12.50 23.92 9.23
CA LEU A 439 -11.65 25.06 9.57
C LEU A 439 -10.82 25.48 8.37
N ASP A 440 -10.57 26.79 8.26
CA ASP A 440 -9.57 27.31 7.35
C ASP A 440 -8.23 27.35 8.10
N SER A 441 -7.57 26.20 8.13
CA SER A 441 -6.33 25.95 8.87
C SER A 441 -5.36 25.13 8.02
N ARG A 442 -4.07 25.22 8.34
CA ARG A 442 -3.02 24.39 7.72
C ARG A 442 -2.56 23.22 8.60
N LEU A 443 -3.35 22.94 9.64
CA LEU A 443 -3.02 21.93 10.62
C LEU A 443 -3.51 20.57 10.13
N PHE A 444 -2.89 19.51 10.65
CA PHE A 444 -3.45 18.18 10.50
C PHE A 444 -4.79 18.13 11.24
N GLU A 445 -5.86 17.71 10.58
CA GLU A 445 -7.18 17.54 11.17
C GLU A 445 -7.80 16.20 10.74
N ALA A 446 -8.16 15.34 11.71
CA ALA A 446 -8.70 14.01 11.41
C ALA A 446 -9.63 13.47 12.52
N TYR A 447 -10.22 12.30 12.27
CA TYR A 447 -11.12 11.58 13.17
C TYR A 447 -12.29 12.42 13.74
N PRO A 448 -13.09 13.10 12.89
CA PRO A 448 -14.22 13.90 13.36
C PRO A 448 -15.36 13.01 13.90
N GLU A 449 -15.79 13.28 15.12
CA GLU A 449 -16.87 12.58 15.84
C GLU A 449 -17.88 13.54 16.45
N PHE A 450 -19.08 13.56 15.88
CA PHE A 450 -20.20 14.26 16.48
C PHE A 450 -20.63 13.61 17.79
N SER A 451 -20.92 14.46 18.77
CA SER A 451 -21.57 14.06 20.02
C SER A 451 -23.00 13.56 19.79
N PRO A 452 -23.54 12.69 20.67
CA PRO A 452 -24.89 12.15 20.53
C PRO A 452 -26.01 13.19 20.56
N ASP A 453 -25.76 14.38 21.10
CA ASP A 453 -26.70 15.51 21.09
C ASP A 453 -26.49 16.47 19.91
N GLY A 454 -25.47 16.24 19.08
CA GLY A 454 -25.15 17.03 17.89
C GLY A 454 -24.55 18.40 18.19
N LYS A 455 -24.23 18.73 19.45
CA LYS A 455 -23.78 20.07 19.85
C LYS A 455 -22.27 20.24 19.91
N TRP A 456 -21.54 19.13 19.79
CA TRP A 456 -20.09 19.08 19.92
C TRP A 456 -19.47 18.19 18.85
N LEU A 457 -18.27 18.57 18.40
CA LEU A 457 -17.40 17.77 17.55
C LEU A 457 -16.11 17.48 18.31
N ALA A 458 -15.81 16.20 18.50
CA ALA A 458 -14.47 15.75 18.87
C ALA A 458 -13.65 15.51 17.60
N TYR A 459 -12.36 15.86 17.62
CA TYR A 459 -11.47 15.66 16.49
C TYR A 459 -10.01 15.60 16.97
N VAL A 460 -9.11 15.19 16.09
CA VAL A 460 -7.66 15.16 16.36
C VAL A 460 -6.99 16.25 15.56
N THR A 461 -6.12 17.01 16.20
CA THR A 461 -5.24 17.96 15.51
C THR A 461 -3.85 17.98 16.13
N ASP A 462 -2.86 18.41 15.36
CA ASP A 462 -1.48 18.60 15.79
C ASP A 462 -1.15 20.02 16.28
N GLU A 463 -2.17 20.86 16.51
CA GLU A 463 -2.01 22.25 16.93
C GLU A 463 -1.09 22.46 18.16
N SER A 464 -0.99 21.45 19.05
CA SER A 464 -0.10 21.50 20.22
C SER A 464 1.38 21.15 19.93
N GLY A 465 1.72 20.90 18.65
CA GLY A 465 2.98 20.29 18.22
C GLY A 465 2.96 18.75 18.26
N ARG A 466 1.83 18.14 18.63
CA ARG A 466 1.58 16.70 18.56
C ARG A 466 0.10 16.42 18.40
N ARG A 467 -0.24 15.25 17.83
CA ARG A 467 -1.63 14.82 17.63
C ARG A 467 -2.33 14.60 18.98
N GLU A 468 -3.29 15.47 19.29
CA GLU A 468 -4.10 15.42 20.50
C GLU A 468 -5.59 15.49 20.13
N VAL A 469 -6.45 14.96 21.00
CA VAL A 469 -7.91 15.05 20.89
C VAL A 469 -8.38 16.40 21.42
N TYR A 470 -9.19 17.07 20.63
CA TYR A 470 -9.86 18.32 20.97
C TYR A 470 -11.38 18.18 20.83
N VAL A 471 -12.12 19.04 21.54
CA VAL A 471 -13.56 19.20 21.38
C VAL A 471 -13.92 20.66 21.13
N ARG A 472 -14.89 20.89 20.25
CA ARG A 472 -15.45 22.21 19.93
C ARG A 472 -16.97 22.18 19.81
N PRO A 473 -17.66 23.32 19.99
CA PRO A 473 -19.10 23.39 19.76
C PRO A 473 -19.42 23.29 18.27
N PHE A 474 -20.58 22.73 17.93
CA PHE A 474 -21.11 22.58 16.57
C PHE A 474 -22.62 22.89 16.54
N PRO A 475 -23.19 23.45 15.46
CA PRO A 475 -22.53 23.87 14.20
C PRO A 475 -21.72 25.15 14.33
N GLU A 476 -22.04 25.96 15.34
CA GLU A 476 -21.40 27.24 15.58
C GLU A 476 -21.08 27.40 17.06
N GLY A 477 -19.92 27.99 17.36
CA GLY A 477 -19.56 28.34 18.72
C GLY A 477 -18.09 28.72 18.87
N ARG A 478 -17.82 29.56 19.86
CA ARG A 478 -16.46 29.93 20.27
C ARG A 478 -16.02 29.01 21.40
N GLY A 479 -14.75 28.61 21.38
CA GLY A 479 -14.18 27.71 22.38
C GLY A 479 -13.58 26.47 21.74
N ARG A 480 -12.52 25.97 22.39
CA ARG A 480 -11.81 24.75 22.06
C ARG A 480 -11.23 24.18 23.35
N TRP A 481 -11.45 22.89 23.59
CA TRP A 481 -10.96 22.21 24.78
C TRP A 481 -10.04 21.07 24.36
N GLN A 482 -8.79 21.13 24.82
CA GLN A 482 -7.87 20.02 24.69
C GLN A 482 -8.27 18.92 25.67
N ILE A 483 -8.48 17.71 25.16
CA ILE A 483 -8.93 16.56 25.94
C ILE A 483 -7.74 15.71 26.36
N SER A 484 -6.84 15.38 25.43
CA SER A 484 -5.64 14.59 25.71
C SER A 484 -4.41 15.47 25.87
N HIS A 485 -3.42 15.00 26.62
CA HIS A 485 -2.18 15.75 26.93
C HIS A 485 -0.91 14.89 26.78
N GLN A 486 -1.07 13.66 26.30
CA GLN A 486 0.01 12.70 26.07
C GLN A 486 -0.11 12.02 24.71
N GLY A 487 -0.90 12.60 23.83
CA GLY A 487 -1.27 12.07 22.52
C GLY A 487 -2.64 11.40 22.58
N GLY A 488 -3.32 11.39 21.44
CA GLY A 488 -4.60 10.72 21.31
C GLY A 488 -5.09 10.66 19.87
N SER A 489 -5.77 9.58 19.52
CA SER A 489 -6.39 9.37 18.22
C SER A 489 -7.67 8.54 18.33
N MET A 490 -8.45 8.54 17.25
CA MET A 490 -9.71 7.79 17.15
C MET A 490 -10.64 8.01 18.35
N PRO A 491 -11.02 9.27 18.67
CA PRO A 491 -12.03 9.54 19.68
C PRO A 491 -13.35 8.83 19.35
N VAL A 492 -14.18 8.57 20.36
CA VAL A 492 -15.55 8.11 20.20
C VAL A 492 -16.38 8.47 21.43
N TRP A 493 -17.54 9.09 21.22
CA TRP A 493 -18.46 9.43 22.30
C TRP A 493 -19.17 8.18 22.82
N ALA A 494 -19.32 8.07 24.13
CA ALA A 494 -20.30 7.16 24.69
C ALA A 494 -21.72 7.59 24.25
N PRO A 495 -22.66 6.65 24.04
CA PRO A 495 -24.03 6.98 23.61
C PRO A 495 -24.79 7.93 24.54
N ASP A 496 -24.40 8.00 25.82
CA ASP A 496 -24.98 8.91 26.81
C ASP A 496 -24.41 10.34 26.76
N GLY A 497 -23.39 10.58 25.94
CA GLY A 497 -22.68 11.87 25.81
C GLY A 497 -21.84 12.28 27.03
N ARG A 498 -21.77 11.43 28.07
CA ARG A 498 -21.08 11.74 29.34
C ARG A 498 -19.65 11.26 29.39
N ARG A 499 -19.22 10.48 28.40
CA ARG A 499 -17.85 9.98 28.30
C ARG A 499 -17.36 10.13 26.87
N LEU A 500 -16.09 10.50 26.73
CA LEU A 500 -15.35 10.46 25.50
C LEU A 500 -14.21 9.45 25.67
N PHE A 501 -14.18 8.44 24.81
CA PHE A 501 -13.06 7.51 24.76
C PHE A 501 -12.11 7.92 23.64
N TYR A 502 -10.84 7.57 23.78
CA TYR A 502 -9.85 7.70 22.70
C TYR A 502 -8.75 6.66 22.90
N THR A 503 -7.92 6.46 21.87
CA THR A 503 -6.78 5.55 21.94
C THR A 503 -5.47 6.30 21.82
N TYR A 504 -4.41 5.74 22.36
CA TYR A 504 -3.06 6.22 22.12
C TYR A 504 -2.10 5.04 21.99
N GLY A 505 -1.44 4.95 20.83
CA GLY A 505 -0.31 4.05 20.64
C GLY A 505 0.96 4.78 21.03
N ARG A 506 1.83 4.15 21.82
CA ARG A 506 3.11 4.76 22.16
C ARG A 506 4.09 4.62 21.00
N GLU A 507 5.02 5.56 20.89
CA GLU A 507 6.05 5.55 19.84
C GLU A 507 6.99 4.34 19.96
N ASP A 508 7.17 3.78 21.16
CA ASP A 508 8.02 2.62 21.44
C ASP A 508 7.34 1.25 21.18
N ASP A 509 6.01 1.22 21.05
CA ASP A 509 5.24 -0.02 20.85
C ASP A 509 3.95 0.24 20.06
N THR A 510 4.06 0.19 18.73
CA THR A 510 2.93 0.42 17.79
C THR A 510 1.92 -0.73 17.78
N HIS A 511 2.19 -1.84 18.47
CA HIS A 511 1.29 -2.99 18.54
C HIS A 511 0.32 -2.89 19.72
N VAL A 512 0.55 -1.97 20.64
CA VAL A 512 -0.25 -1.85 21.86
C VAL A 512 -0.79 -0.45 22.03
N HIS A 513 -2.12 -0.37 22.13
CA HIS A 513 -2.83 0.88 22.30
C HIS A 513 -3.44 0.94 23.70
N ASP A 514 -3.21 2.05 24.40
CA ASP A 514 -3.94 2.36 25.61
C ASP A 514 -5.30 2.97 25.23
N VAL A 515 -6.38 2.47 25.85
CA VAL A 515 -7.72 3.05 25.73
C VAL A 515 -7.94 3.97 26.92
N TRP A 516 -8.25 5.22 26.63
CA TRP A 516 -8.48 6.28 27.61
C TRP A 516 -9.95 6.67 27.65
N ALA A 517 -10.38 7.17 28.82
CA ALA A 517 -11.70 7.76 29.00
C ALA A 517 -11.59 9.12 29.68
N VAL A 518 -12.51 9.99 29.29
CA VAL A 518 -12.70 11.32 29.88
C VAL A 518 -14.18 11.48 30.17
N ASP A 519 -14.51 11.87 31.40
CA ASP A 519 -15.88 12.21 31.75
C ASP A 519 -16.18 13.65 31.28
N ILE A 520 -17.32 13.85 30.63
CA ILE A 520 -17.72 15.10 29.97
C ILE A 520 -19.00 15.64 30.61
N GLU A 521 -19.00 16.92 30.94
CA GLU A 521 -20.17 17.67 31.41
C GLU A 521 -20.44 18.83 30.44
N THR A 522 -21.64 18.84 29.86
CA THR A 522 -22.07 19.85 28.87
C THR A 522 -23.14 20.80 29.42
N ARG A 523 -23.58 20.62 30.68
CA ARG A 523 -24.59 21.50 31.30
C ARG A 523 -23.93 22.79 31.76
N GLY A 524 -24.37 23.91 31.19
CA GLY A 524 -23.88 25.24 31.57
C GLY A 524 -22.51 25.62 30.99
N GLY A 525 -21.99 24.84 30.04
CA GLY A 525 -20.67 25.03 29.43
C GLY A 525 -20.08 23.68 29.01
N PHE A 526 -18.78 23.64 28.74
CA PHE A 526 -18.06 22.39 28.51
C PHE A 526 -16.99 22.20 29.59
N ALA A 527 -17.02 21.06 30.24
CA ALA A 527 -15.98 20.63 31.17
C ALA A 527 -15.62 19.16 30.90
N ALA A 528 -14.34 18.85 31.06
CA ALA A 528 -13.78 17.53 30.89
C ALA A 528 -12.95 17.16 32.12
N SER A 529 -13.06 15.91 32.60
CA SER A 529 -12.20 15.40 33.66
C SER A 529 -10.75 15.26 33.17
N LYS A 530 -9.83 14.97 34.10
CA LYS A 530 -8.51 14.48 33.69
C LYS A 530 -8.68 13.13 32.96
N PRO A 531 -8.00 12.90 31.82
CA PRO A 531 -8.04 11.60 31.18
C PRO A 531 -7.50 10.50 32.07
N ARG A 532 -8.20 9.36 32.09
CA ARG A 532 -7.79 8.16 32.81
C ARG A 532 -7.71 6.97 31.86
N ARG A 533 -6.63 6.21 31.96
CA ARG A 533 -6.47 4.96 31.21
C ARG A 533 -7.46 3.94 31.75
N LEU A 534 -8.25 3.35 30.86
CA LEU A 534 -9.17 2.25 31.18
C LEU A 534 -8.44 0.91 31.13
N THR A 535 -7.85 0.62 29.99
CA THR A 535 -7.23 -0.67 29.73
C THR A 535 -6.17 -0.54 28.64
N ARG A 536 -5.31 -1.55 28.55
CA ARG A 536 -4.28 -1.68 27.53
C ARG A 536 -4.70 -2.77 26.56
N LEU A 537 -4.81 -2.43 25.28
CA LEU A 537 -5.26 -3.34 24.23
C LEU A 537 -4.11 -3.66 23.27
N ALA A 538 -3.55 -4.85 23.42
CA ALA A 538 -2.59 -5.39 22.48
C ALA A 538 -3.29 -5.89 21.20
N GLY A 539 -2.76 -5.48 20.06
CA GLY A 539 -3.23 -5.88 18.75
C GLY A 539 -4.44 -5.14 18.23
N LEU A 540 -4.82 -3.99 18.81
CA LEU A 540 -5.87 -3.16 18.21
C LEU A 540 -5.45 -2.83 16.76
N ARG A 541 -6.27 -3.22 15.79
CA ARG A 541 -6.05 -2.81 14.41
C ARG A 541 -6.57 -1.39 14.26
N THR A 542 -5.64 -0.45 14.25
CA THR A 542 -5.91 0.97 14.01
C THR A 542 -6.10 1.25 12.53
N GLY A 543 -6.64 2.44 12.23
CA GLY A 543 -6.82 2.96 10.89
C GLY A 543 -6.74 4.48 10.92
N THR A 544 -6.51 5.06 9.74
CA THR A 544 -6.42 6.50 9.52
C THR A 544 -7.12 6.81 8.20
N PRO A 545 -7.81 7.96 8.05
CA PRO A 545 -7.99 9.03 9.04
C PRO A 545 -9.27 8.94 9.89
N ALA A 546 -10.05 7.86 9.77
CA ALA A 546 -11.25 7.61 10.57
C ALA A 546 -11.05 6.46 11.57
N ARG A 547 -11.91 6.38 12.61
CA ARG A 547 -11.79 5.36 13.66
C ARG A 547 -12.02 3.95 13.12
N THR A 548 -11.56 2.93 13.85
CA THR A 548 -11.71 1.51 13.44
C THR A 548 -12.48 0.65 14.43
N TRP A 549 -12.94 1.25 15.51
CA TRP A 549 -13.60 0.63 16.65
C TRP A 549 -14.85 1.44 17.02
N ASP A 550 -15.72 0.84 17.84
CA ASP A 550 -17.00 1.45 18.20
C ASP A 550 -17.43 1.12 19.63
N VAL A 551 -18.43 1.83 20.15
CA VAL A 551 -18.93 1.68 21.52
C VAL A 551 -20.32 1.06 21.51
N SER A 552 -20.54 0.05 22.34
CA SER A 552 -21.87 -0.56 22.50
C SER A 552 -22.91 0.47 22.96
N ARG A 553 -24.18 0.24 22.61
CA ARG A 553 -25.30 1.15 22.91
C ARG A 553 -25.45 1.48 24.41
N ASP A 554 -25.08 0.55 25.29
CA ASP A 554 -25.08 0.73 26.74
C ASP A 554 -23.81 1.41 27.29
N GLY A 555 -22.81 1.66 26.45
CA GLY A 555 -21.53 2.27 26.81
C GLY A 555 -20.65 1.40 27.72
N ARG A 556 -20.81 0.07 27.69
CA ARG A 556 -20.10 -0.88 28.57
C ARG A 556 -19.11 -1.79 27.85
N LYS A 557 -19.21 -1.93 26.54
CA LYS A 557 -18.32 -2.73 25.70
C LYS A 557 -17.83 -1.91 24.51
N LEU A 558 -16.66 -2.28 24.02
CA LEU A 558 -16.01 -1.70 22.84
C LEU A 558 -15.91 -2.79 21.77
N LEU A 559 -16.36 -2.50 20.56
CA LEU A 559 -16.16 -3.37 19.39
C LEU A 559 -14.82 -3.03 18.77
N CYS A 560 -13.88 -3.98 18.80
CA CYS A 560 -12.52 -3.75 18.31
C CYS A 560 -12.13 -4.85 17.31
N PRO A 561 -11.61 -4.49 16.13
CA PRO A 561 -10.82 -5.42 15.33
C PRO A 561 -9.45 -5.62 16.03
N ARG A 562 -9.15 -6.86 16.43
CA ARG A 562 -7.95 -7.22 17.17
C ARG A 562 -7.13 -8.28 16.44
N ARG A 563 -5.84 -8.03 16.24
CA ARG A 563 -4.88 -8.98 15.66
C ARG A 563 -4.75 -10.20 16.57
N VAL A 564 -4.76 -11.38 15.95
CA VAL A 564 -4.69 -12.68 16.66
C VAL A 564 -3.26 -13.13 16.90
N ASP A 565 -2.34 -12.73 16.02
CA ASP A 565 -0.92 -13.03 16.13
C ASP A 565 -0.11 -11.74 15.87
N LEU A 566 0.57 -11.26 16.91
CA LEU A 566 1.40 -10.05 16.82
C LEU A 566 2.79 -10.34 16.24
N ALA A 567 3.27 -11.58 16.34
CA ALA A 567 4.59 -12.00 15.87
C ALA A 567 4.58 -12.45 14.40
N ALA A 568 3.44 -12.92 13.90
CA ALA A 568 3.30 -13.39 12.51
C ALA A 568 3.17 -12.30 11.45
N PHE A 569 3.17 -11.01 11.82
CA PHE A 569 3.13 -9.89 10.87
C PHE A 569 4.45 -9.64 10.16
N ASP A 570 5.52 -10.10 10.77
CA ASP A 570 6.83 -10.11 10.17
C ASP A 570 6.84 -11.23 9.14
N SER A 571 6.60 -10.88 7.86
CA SER A 571 6.96 -11.78 6.77
C SER A 571 8.39 -12.27 7.00
N ARG A 572 8.68 -13.54 6.68
CA ARG A 572 10.03 -14.04 6.93
C ARG A 572 11.01 -13.21 6.10
N PRO A 573 12.07 -12.66 6.70
CA PRO A 573 13.04 -11.89 5.94
C PRO A 573 13.59 -12.75 4.81
N ILE A 574 13.65 -12.19 3.62
CA ILE A 574 14.27 -12.86 2.48
C ILE A 574 15.78 -12.85 2.68
N THR A 575 16.37 -14.02 2.86
CA THR A 575 17.79 -14.21 3.17
C THR A 575 18.58 -14.89 2.06
N SER A 576 17.92 -15.31 0.98
CA SER A 576 18.55 -15.93 -0.17
C SER A 576 17.84 -15.57 -1.47
N LEU A 577 18.61 -15.55 -2.55
CA LEU A 577 18.12 -15.50 -3.92
C LEU A 577 18.28 -16.89 -4.56
N VAL A 578 17.46 -17.20 -5.57
CA VAL A 578 17.56 -18.40 -6.40
C VAL A 578 18.05 -17.98 -7.78
N LEU A 579 19.15 -18.56 -8.23
CA LEU A 579 19.69 -18.43 -9.57
C LEU A 579 19.34 -19.68 -10.38
N VAL A 580 18.74 -19.48 -11.55
CA VAL A 580 18.43 -20.51 -12.54
C VAL A 580 19.24 -20.22 -13.80
N GLN A 581 20.23 -21.06 -14.07
CA GLN A 581 21.04 -20.98 -15.28
C GLN A 581 20.36 -21.74 -16.42
N SER A 582 20.56 -21.27 -17.66
CA SER A 582 19.94 -21.85 -18.87
C SER A 582 18.40 -21.87 -18.81
N TRP A 583 17.81 -20.88 -18.14
CA TRP A 583 16.36 -20.74 -17.96
C TRP A 583 15.59 -20.64 -19.28
N PHE A 584 16.21 -20.11 -20.34
CA PHE A 584 15.59 -20.01 -21.67
C PHE A 584 15.20 -21.35 -22.28
N GLU A 585 15.86 -22.46 -21.94
CA GLU A 585 15.43 -23.79 -22.39
C GLU A 585 14.06 -24.15 -21.80
N GLU A 586 13.84 -23.82 -20.53
CA GLU A 586 12.56 -24.03 -19.86
C GLU A 586 11.47 -23.13 -20.44
N VAL A 587 11.78 -21.86 -20.73
CA VAL A 587 10.83 -20.92 -21.36
C VAL A 587 10.35 -21.47 -22.72
N ARG A 588 11.27 -21.89 -23.60
CA ARG A 588 10.90 -22.45 -24.91
C ARG A 588 10.10 -23.75 -24.80
N ARG A 589 10.36 -24.54 -23.75
CA ARG A 589 9.61 -25.77 -23.47
C ARG A 589 8.18 -25.49 -23.02
N LEU A 590 8.00 -24.49 -22.15
CA LEU A 590 6.70 -24.11 -21.59
C LEU A 590 5.82 -23.34 -22.59
N ALA A 591 6.43 -22.42 -23.33
CA ALA A 591 5.79 -21.57 -24.31
C ALA A 591 6.58 -21.64 -25.63
N PRO A 592 6.30 -22.59 -26.52
CA PRO A 592 6.94 -22.61 -27.82
C PRO A 592 6.49 -21.40 -28.65
N ALA A 593 7.43 -20.63 -29.20
CA ALA A 593 7.09 -19.59 -30.15
C ALA A 593 6.43 -20.22 -31.39
N THR A 594 5.23 -19.77 -31.73
CA THR A 594 4.61 -20.09 -33.02
C THR A 594 5.46 -19.49 -34.14
N LYS A 595 5.86 -20.34 -35.09
CA LYS A 595 6.64 -19.95 -36.27
C LYS A 595 5.91 -18.93 -37.14
#